data_AF-A0A6B2CBM9-F1
#
_entry.id   AF-A0A6B2CBM9-F1
#
_cell.length_a   1.000
_cell.length_b   1.000
_cell.length_c   1.000
_cell.angle_alpha   90.00
_cell.angle_beta   90.00
_cell.angle_gamma   90.00
#
_symmetry.space_group_name_H-M   'P 1'
#
loop_
_entity.id
_entity.type
_entity.pdbx_description
1 polymer ?
#
loop_
_entity_poly.entity_id
_entity_poly.type
_entity_poly.pdbx_seq_one_letter_code
_entity_poly.pdbx_strand_id
1 'polypeptide(L)'
;MIDVLATVITVVASVSASTASLGYWLGKKFSYIDTKFSEINKRFELIDKRFELIDKRFEEIDKRFQEIDKRFQEIDRRFELMEKRFDELSQRIGRLENAFTQFSETLIMLLESKEIFTSGEALSLRKLVRAILPYSSSKYYTKEVYERLKQLLDKDAYEYTLDDIEQMYEIADLIEKEGIESKRKDLIEYSHKLRFFALVAKVIFVYPKILGRTPAQPKQQQQAQEKKKERSC
;
A
#
# COMPACT_ATOMS: atom_id res chain seq x y z
N MET A 1 55.37 66.07 80.85
CA MET A 1 56.08 65.05 80.05
C MET A 1 55.58 63.63 80.33
N ILE A 2 55.38 63.22 81.60
CA ILE A 2 54.95 61.86 81.96
C ILE A 2 53.52 61.51 81.48
N ASP A 3 52.55 62.41 81.62
CA ASP A 3 51.16 62.16 81.16
C ASP A 3 51.05 61.94 79.65
N VAL A 4 51.78 62.73 78.86
CA VAL A 4 51.80 62.60 77.39
C VAL A 4 52.36 61.24 76.98
N LEU A 5 53.43 60.78 77.64
CA LEU A 5 54.02 59.45 77.44
C LEU A 5 53.04 58.32 77.80
N ALA A 6 52.31 58.43 78.90
CA ALA A 6 51.28 57.46 79.29
C ALA A 6 50.14 57.38 78.26
N THR A 7 49.62 58.53 77.80
CA THR A 7 48.60 58.55 76.74
C THR A 7 49.10 57.96 75.43
N VAL A 8 50.33 58.27 75.01
CA VAL A 8 50.92 57.69 73.79
C VAL A 8 51.08 56.17 73.92
N ILE A 9 51.54 55.66 75.06
CA ILE A 9 51.67 54.21 75.32
C ILE A 9 50.29 53.52 75.26
N THR A 10 49.26 54.10 75.87
CA THR A 10 47.90 53.52 75.84
C THR A 10 47.29 53.54 74.43
N VAL A 11 47.51 54.59 73.65
CA VAL A 11 47.05 54.67 72.25
C VAL A 11 47.80 53.63 71.41
N VAL A 12 49.13 53.55 71.53
CA VAL A 12 49.95 52.56 70.80
C VAL A 12 49.56 51.13 71.16
N ALA A 13 49.30 50.83 72.44
CA ALA A 13 48.83 49.53 72.89
C ALA A 13 47.41 49.19 72.38
N SER A 14 46.51 50.18 72.33
CA SER A 14 45.16 49.99 71.80
C SER A 14 45.16 49.78 70.28
N VAL A 15 46.02 50.49 69.55
CA VAL A 15 46.21 50.35 68.10
C VAL A 15 46.86 49.01 67.79
N SER A 16 47.90 48.58 68.53
CA SER A 16 48.54 47.28 68.33
C SER A 16 47.62 46.10 68.66
N ALA A 17 46.81 46.20 69.71
CA ALA A 17 45.78 45.22 70.01
C ALA A 17 44.70 45.17 68.92
N SER A 18 44.29 46.32 68.39
CA SER A 18 43.31 46.41 67.31
C SER A 18 43.84 45.84 66.00
N THR A 19 45.09 46.12 65.64
CA THR A 19 45.73 45.58 64.43
C THR A 19 46.02 44.08 64.56
N ALA A 20 46.42 43.59 65.73
CA ALA A 20 46.57 42.15 65.99
C ALA A 20 45.23 41.41 65.92
N SER A 21 44.16 41.99 66.48
CA SER A 21 42.80 41.44 66.41
C SER A 21 42.27 41.37 64.98
N LEU A 22 42.52 42.44 64.20
CA LEU A 22 42.19 42.47 62.78
C LEU A 22 43.00 41.43 62.00
N GLY A 23 44.29 41.26 62.28
CA GLY A 23 45.14 40.25 61.67
C GLY A 23 44.66 38.82 61.94
N TYR A 24 44.29 38.52 63.19
CA TYR A 24 43.70 37.22 63.56
C TYR A 24 42.36 36.98 62.85
N TRP A 25 41.48 37.97 62.83
CA TRP A 25 40.18 37.88 62.15
C TRP A 25 40.34 37.67 60.63
N LEU A 26 41.25 38.42 59.99
CA LEU A 26 41.57 38.28 58.58
C LEU A 26 42.15 36.89 58.28
N GLY A 27 43.11 36.40 59.08
CA GLY A 27 43.69 35.07 58.92
C GLY A 27 42.63 33.97 58.99
N LYS A 28 41.68 34.06 59.94
CA LYS A 28 40.55 33.13 60.03
C LYS A 28 39.62 33.21 58.83
N LYS A 29 39.35 34.42 58.32
CA LYS A 29 38.49 34.63 57.14
C LYS A 29 39.14 34.08 55.87
N PHE A 30 40.44 34.28 55.66
CA PHE A 30 41.18 33.70 54.54
C PHE A 30 41.20 32.18 54.61
N SER A 31 41.46 31.58 55.77
CA SER A 31 41.40 30.12 55.94
C SER A 31 40.01 29.52 55.63
N TYR A 32 38.93 30.22 56.02
CA TYR A 32 37.57 29.84 55.66
C TYR A 32 37.33 29.90 54.14
N ILE A 33 37.82 30.97 53.49
CA ILE A 33 37.74 31.16 52.04
C ILE A 33 38.51 30.06 51.30
N ASP A 34 39.74 29.74 51.72
CA ASP A 34 40.54 28.66 51.13
C ASP A 34 39.84 27.30 51.21
N THR A 35 39.20 27.03 52.36
CA THR A 35 38.40 25.81 52.55
C THR A 35 37.24 25.75 51.56
N LYS A 36 36.56 26.88 51.35
CA LYS A 36 35.44 26.97 50.40
C LYS A 36 35.89 26.83 48.95
N PHE A 37 37.02 27.43 48.57
CA PHE A 37 37.61 27.22 47.25
C PHE A 37 38.02 25.76 47.02
N SER A 38 38.59 25.09 48.02
CA SER A 38 38.89 23.65 47.94
C SER A 38 37.63 22.81 47.72
N GLU A 39 36.52 23.12 48.42
CA GLU A 39 35.22 22.46 48.23
C GLU A 39 34.68 22.69 46.80
N ILE A 40 34.79 23.91 46.30
CA ILE A 40 34.38 24.28 44.93
C ILE A 40 35.20 23.52 43.89
N ASN A 41 36.52 23.46 44.03
CA ASN A 41 37.40 22.73 43.09
C ASN A 41 37.04 21.25 43.02
N LYS A 42 36.76 20.60 44.16
CA LYS A 42 36.29 19.20 44.18
C LYS A 42 34.96 19.01 43.47
N ARG A 43 34.05 19.99 43.55
CA ARG A 43 32.77 19.94 42.81
C ARG A 43 33.00 20.09 41.31
N PHE A 44 33.91 20.96 40.88
CA PHE A 44 34.27 21.09 39.46
C PHE A 44 34.89 19.81 38.91
N GLU A 45 35.83 19.18 39.63
CA GLU A 45 36.39 17.87 39.22
C GLU A 45 35.31 16.79 39.07
N LEU A 46 34.29 16.79 39.93
CA LEU A 46 33.16 15.88 39.81
C LEU A 46 32.28 16.19 38.59
N ILE A 47 32.09 17.48 38.29
CA ILE A 47 31.36 17.92 37.09
C ILE A 47 32.10 17.49 35.83
N ASP A 48 33.42 17.68 35.77
CA ASP A 48 34.24 17.29 34.61
C ASP A 48 34.13 15.78 34.36
N LYS A 49 34.25 14.95 35.40
CA LYS A 49 34.06 13.50 35.30
C LYS A 49 32.67 13.10 34.80
N ARG A 50 31.63 13.87 35.16
CA ARG A 50 30.27 13.62 34.67
C ARG A 50 30.14 13.98 33.19
N PHE A 51 30.78 15.06 32.74
CA PHE A 51 30.81 15.42 31.33
C PHE A 51 31.57 14.38 30.49
N GLU A 52 32.72 13.90 30.95
CA GLU A 52 33.43 12.80 30.27
C GLU A 52 32.56 11.54 30.11
N LEU A 53 31.75 11.21 31.12
CA LEU A 53 30.81 10.09 31.03
C LEU A 53 29.67 10.36 30.04
N ILE A 54 29.17 11.61 29.99
CA ILE A 54 28.15 12.02 29.04
C ILE A 54 28.69 11.91 27.61
N ASP A 55 29.90 12.40 27.35
CA ASP A 55 30.54 12.33 26.03
C ASP A 55 30.69 10.89 25.55
N LYS A 56 31.16 9.98 26.42
CA LYS A 56 31.24 8.54 26.11
C LYS A 56 29.87 7.95 25.75
N ARG A 57 28.81 8.34 26.46
CA ARG A 57 27.45 7.88 26.15
C ARG A 57 26.95 8.42 24.81
N PHE A 58 27.30 9.66 24.44
CA PHE A 58 26.97 10.21 23.14
C PHE A 58 27.72 9.49 22.02
N GLU A 59 29.00 9.17 22.19
CA GLU A 59 29.75 8.36 21.22
C GLU A 59 29.12 6.97 21.00
N GLU A 60 28.64 6.32 22.08
CA GLU A 60 27.91 5.05 21.98
C GLU A 60 26.57 5.21 21.24
N ILE A 61 25.84 6.30 21.49
CA ILE A 61 24.60 6.61 20.80
C ILE A 61 24.86 6.82 19.30
N ASP A 62 25.89 7.57 18.93
CA ASP A 62 26.25 7.82 17.53
C ASP A 62 26.61 6.53 16.81
N LYS A 63 27.38 5.63 17.44
CA LYS A 63 27.67 4.29 16.89
C LYS A 63 26.39 3.50 16.63
N ARG A 64 25.45 3.51 17.57
CA ARG A 64 24.16 2.84 17.41
C ARG A 64 23.32 3.44 16.28
N PHE A 65 23.34 4.76 16.10
CA PHE A 65 22.66 5.40 14.97
C PHE A 65 23.28 5.01 13.64
N GLN A 66 24.62 4.96 13.54
CA GLN A 66 25.29 4.49 12.33
C GLN A 66 24.94 3.03 11.99
N GLU A 67 24.78 2.17 13.00
CA GLU A 67 24.31 0.78 12.79
C GLU A 67 22.86 0.73 12.31
N ILE A 68 21.99 1.58 12.88
CA ILE A 68 20.60 1.71 12.45
C ILE A 68 20.52 2.16 10.99
N ASP A 69 21.29 3.18 10.60
CA ASP A 69 21.33 3.67 9.22
C ASP A 69 21.77 2.59 8.23
N LYS A 70 22.81 1.82 8.57
CA LYS A 70 23.25 0.67 7.75
C LYS A 70 22.14 -0.37 7.60
N ARG A 71 21.38 -0.64 8.66
CA ARG A 71 20.25 -1.58 8.60
C ARG A 71 19.11 -1.06 7.73
N PHE A 72 18.80 0.24 7.78
CA PHE A 72 17.80 0.85 6.91
C PHE A 72 18.23 0.79 5.43
N GLN A 73 19.48 1.11 5.11
CA GLN A 73 19.99 0.97 3.75
C GLN A 73 19.88 -0.46 3.21
N GLU A 74 20.11 -1.47 4.06
CA GLU A 74 19.93 -2.87 3.66
C GLU A 74 18.45 -3.24 3.47
N ILE A 75 17.56 -2.69 4.31
CA ILE A 75 16.11 -2.85 4.14
C ILE A 75 15.67 -2.25 2.80
N ASP A 76 16.11 -1.04 2.47
CA ASP A 76 15.76 -0.36 1.22
C ASP A 76 16.21 -1.18 0.00
N ARG A 77 17.46 -1.68 -0.01
CA ARG A 77 17.96 -2.56 -1.08
C ARG A 77 17.13 -3.84 -1.24
N ARG A 78 16.68 -4.42 -0.12
CA ARG A 78 15.83 -5.61 -0.14
C ARG A 78 14.44 -5.30 -0.70
N PHE A 79 13.87 -4.12 -0.40
CA PHE A 79 12.62 -3.67 -1.00
C PHE A 79 12.75 -3.44 -2.50
N GLU A 80 13.80 -2.76 -2.97
CA GLU A 80 14.06 -2.56 -4.40
C GLU A 80 14.19 -3.90 -5.15
N LEU A 81 14.88 -4.88 -4.56
CA LEU A 81 15.00 -6.22 -5.16
C LEU A 81 13.64 -6.94 -5.18
N MET A 82 12.82 -6.76 -4.15
CA MET A 82 11.49 -7.34 -4.07
C MET A 82 10.55 -6.75 -5.13
N GLU A 83 10.58 -5.44 -5.33
CA GLU A 83 9.81 -4.73 -6.35
C GLU A 83 10.16 -5.24 -7.76
N LYS A 84 11.46 -5.34 -8.09
CA LYS A 84 11.91 -5.92 -9.37
C LYS A 84 11.40 -7.34 -9.60
N ARG A 85 11.41 -8.18 -8.55
CA ARG A 85 10.89 -9.55 -8.64
C ARG A 85 9.38 -9.59 -8.84
N PHE A 86 8.64 -8.67 -8.21
CA PHE A 86 7.20 -8.55 -8.42
C PHE A 86 6.85 -8.05 -9.83
N ASP A 87 7.62 -7.13 -10.39
CA ASP A 87 7.45 -6.68 -11.77
C ASP A 87 7.70 -7.82 -12.77
N GLU A 88 8.79 -8.58 -12.59
CA GLU A 88 9.08 -9.76 -13.41
C GLU A 88 7.96 -10.82 -13.31
N LEU A 89 7.43 -11.04 -12.11
CA LEU A 89 6.33 -11.97 -11.89
C LEU A 89 5.05 -11.49 -12.59
N SER A 90 4.70 -10.21 -12.46
CA SER A 90 3.54 -9.59 -13.11
C SER A 90 3.62 -9.73 -14.64
N GLN A 91 4.80 -9.49 -15.23
CA GLN A 91 5.01 -9.69 -16.67
C GLN A 91 4.88 -11.15 -17.09
N ARG A 92 5.35 -12.10 -16.27
CA ARG A 92 5.19 -13.55 -16.55
C ARG A 92 3.71 -13.96 -16.47
N ILE A 93 2.98 -13.48 -15.48
CA ILE A 93 1.54 -13.76 -15.32
C ILE A 93 0.76 -13.16 -16.49
N GLY A 94 1.00 -11.90 -16.87
CA GLY A 94 0.35 -11.29 -18.03
C GLY A 94 0.62 -12.03 -19.35
N ARG A 95 1.84 -12.57 -19.55
CA ARG A 95 2.13 -13.45 -20.69
C ARG A 95 1.34 -14.76 -20.64
N LEU A 96 1.19 -15.35 -19.47
CA LEU A 96 0.39 -16.57 -19.28
C LEU A 96 -1.10 -16.32 -19.53
N GLU A 97 -1.64 -15.22 -19.04
CA GLU A 97 -3.04 -14.79 -19.27
C GLU A 97 -3.32 -14.60 -20.77
N ASN A 98 -2.42 -13.94 -21.48
CA ASN A 98 -2.51 -13.78 -22.93
C ASN A 98 -2.47 -15.13 -23.67
N ALA A 99 -1.53 -16.01 -23.31
CA ALA A 99 -1.43 -17.33 -23.91
C ALA A 99 -2.69 -18.18 -23.64
N PHE A 100 -3.22 -18.13 -22.42
CA PHE A 100 -4.43 -18.84 -22.04
C PHE A 100 -5.68 -18.31 -22.77
N THR A 101 -5.78 -16.98 -22.94
CA THR A 101 -6.86 -16.36 -23.70
C THR A 101 -6.81 -16.78 -25.16
N GLN A 102 -5.64 -16.70 -25.80
CA GLN A 102 -5.45 -17.14 -27.20
C GLN A 102 -5.75 -18.63 -27.40
N PHE A 103 -5.29 -19.47 -26.47
CA PHE A 103 -5.61 -20.90 -26.48
C PHE A 103 -7.12 -21.13 -26.38
N SER A 104 -7.79 -20.44 -25.44
CA SER A 104 -9.23 -20.56 -25.24
C SER A 104 -10.04 -20.07 -26.44
N GLU A 105 -9.66 -18.96 -27.07
CA GLU A 105 -10.28 -18.49 -28.32
C GLU A 105 -10.11 -19.50 -29.45
N THR A 106 -8.90 -20.02 -29.64
CA THR A 106 -8.59 -21.03 -30.66
C THR A 106 -9.39 -22.30 -30.45
N LEU A 107 -9.51 -22.74 -29.19
CA LEU A 107 -10.32 -23.90 -28.83
C LEU A 107 -11.81 -23.67 -29.13
N ILE A 108 -12.37 -22.52 -28.75
CA ILE A 108 -13.78 -22.20 -29.02
C ILE A 108 -14.04 -22.14 -30.54
N MET A 109 -13.16 -21.48 -31.32
CA MET A 109 -13.25 -21.46 -32.78
C MET A 109 -13.21 -22.87 -33.38
N LEU A 110 -12.35 -23.75 -32.87
CA LEU A 110 -12.26 -25.13 -33.32
C LEU A 110 -13.55 -25.91 -32.99
N LEU A 111 -14.05 -25.79 -31.75
CA LEU A 111 -15.28 -26.45 -31.31
C LEU A 111 -16.51 -25.97 -32.09
N GLU A 112 -16.56 -24.68 -32.43
CA GLU A 112 -17.58 -24.11 -33.31
C GLU A 112 -17.49 -24.72 -34.71
N SER A 113 -16.28 -24.80 -35.30
CA SER A 113 -16.08 -25.40 -36.63
C SER A 113 -16.48 -26.88 -36.70
N LYS A 114 -16.43 -27.59 -35.56
CA LYS A 114 -16.84 -28.99 -35.42
C LYS A 114 -18.32 -29.15 -35.07
N GLU A 115 -19.08 -28.05 -35.00
CA GLU A 115 -20.47 -28.02 -34.53
C GLU A 115 -20.68 -28.59 -33.11
N ILE A 116 -19.62 -28.64 -32.29
CA ILE A 116 -19.69 -29.14 -30.89
C ILE A 116 -20.14 -28.03 -29.95
N PHE A 117 -19.71 -26.80 -30.21
CA PHE A 117 -20.08 -25.62 -29.44
C PHE A 117 -20.60 -24.54 -30.38
N THR A 118 -21.92 -24.38 -30.44
CA THR A 118 -22.60 -23.47 -31.36
C THR A 118 -23.15 -22.24 -30.64
N SER A 119 -23.82 -21.36 -31.41
CA SER A 119 -24.59 -20.24 -30.86
C SER A 119 -25.67 -20.66 -29.86
N GLY A 120 -26.20 -21.89 -29.96
CA GLY A 120 -27.16 -22.43 -28.99
C GLY A 120 -26.56 -22.62 -27.59
N GLU A 121 -25.36 -23.19 -27.52
CA GLU A 121 -24.60 -23.36 -26.28
C GLU A 121 -24.19 -22.01 -25.71
N ALA A 122 -23.73 -21.07 -26.56
CA ALA A 122 -23.39 -19.71 -26.14
C ALA A 122 -24.62 -18.95 -25.56
N LEU A 123 -25.80 -19.09 -26.17
CA LEU A 123 -27.06 -18.55 -25.66
C LEU A 123 -27.47 -19.20 -24.34
N SER A 124 -27.22 -20.50 -24.17
CA SER A 124 -27.49 -21.22 -22.92
C SER A 124 -26.57 -20.73 -21.81
N LEU A 125 -25.29 -20.51 -22.10
CA LEU A 125 -24.35 -19.91 -21.17
C LEU A 125 -24.76 -18.49 -20.76
N ARG A 126 -25.20 -17.65 -21.70
CA ARG A 126 -25.77 -16.32 -21.41
C ARG A 126 -26.91 -16.42 -20.40
N LYS A 127 -27.87 -17.32 -20.65
CA LYS A 127 -29.01 -17.54 -19.76
C LYS A 127 -28.58 -17.95 -18.35
N LEU A 128 -27.58 -18.84 -18.24
CA LEU A 128 -27.02 -19.26 -16.96
C LEU A 128 -26.39 -18.07 -16.23
N VAL A 129 -25.49 -17.33 -16.88
CA VAL A 129 -24.83 -16.13 -16.31
C VAL A 129 -25.85 -15.06 -15.89
N ARG A 130 -26.94 -14.91 -16.66
CA ARG A 130 -28.04 -13.99 -16.32
C ARG A 130 -28.89 -14.47 -15.14
N ALA A 131 -29.09 -15.78 -14.99
CA ALA A 131 -29.88 -16.37 -13.92
C ALA A 131 -29.16 -16.31 -12.56
N ILE A 132 -27.83 -16.42 -12.55
CA ILE A 132 -27.01 -16.39 -11.34
C ILE A 132 -26.44 -14.99 -11.03
N LEU A 133 -27.00 -13.94 -11.62
CA LEU A 133 -26.55 -12.55 -11.45
C LEU A 133 -26.56 -12.16 -9.96
N PRO A 134 -25.41 -11.85 -9.34
CA PRO A 134 -25.34 -11.58 -7.91
C PRO A 134 -25.90 -10.20 -7.57
N TYR A 135 -26.37 -10.03 -6.35
CA TYR A 135 -26.81 -8.74 -5.84
C TYR A 135 -25.67 -7.72 -5.82
N SER A 136 -25.99 -6.49 -6.20
CA SER A 136 -25.09 -5.33 -6.14
C SER A 136 -24.63 -5.02 -4.71
N SER A 137 -23.49 -4.36 -4.62
CA SER A 137 -22.88 -3.83 -3.41
C SER A 137 -22.68 -2.32 -3.55
N SER A 138 -22.02 -1.69 -2.58
CA SER A 138 -21.98 -0.23 -2.48
C SER A 138 -20.74 0.43 -3.09
N LYS A 139 -19.61 -0.27 -3.28
CA LYS A 139 -18.34 0.40 -3.61
C LYS A 139 -17.98 0.39 -5.10
N TYR A 140 -17.80 -0.79 -5.69
CA TYR A 140 -17.42 -0.96 -7.09
C TYR A 140 -18.54 -1.60 -7.90
N TYR A 141 -19.21 -2.63 -7.36
CA TYR A 141 -20.35 -3.26 -8.03
C TYR A 141 -21.67 -2.60 -7.64
N THR A 142 -21.85 -1.35 -8.04
CA THR A 142 -23.01 -0.53 -7.67
C THR A 142 -24.30 -1.00 -8.33
N LYS A 143 -25.45 -0.45 -7.92
CA LYS A 143 -26.75 -0.71 -8.57
C LYS A 143 -26.74 -0.30 -10.05
N GLU A 144 -26.04 0.77 -10.40
CA GLU A 144 -25.89 1.21 -11.79
C GLU A 144 -25.11 0.18 -12.62
N VAL A 145 -23.98 -0.30 -12.10
CA VAL A 145 -23.16 -1.35 -12.73
C VAL A 145 -23.97 -2.64 -12.89
N TYR A 146 -24.75 -3.03 -11.88
CA TYR A 146 -25.66 -4.17 -11.94
C TYR A 146 -26.70 -4.04 -13.06
N GLU A 147 -27.40 -2.89 -13.14
CA GLU A 147 -28.41 -2.70 -14.18
C GLU A 147 -27.78 -2.62 -15.57
N ARG A 148 -26.58 -2.05 -15.70
CA ARG A 148 -25.83 -2.05 -16.97
C ARG A 148 -25.48 -3.46 -17.41
N LEU A 149 -24.95 -4.29 -16.51
CA LEU A 149 -24.66 -5.69 -16.80
C LEU A 149 -25.92 -6.46 -17.19
N LYS A 150 -27.00 -6.25 -16.45
CA LYS A 150 -28.29 -6.88 -16.74
C LYS A 150 -28.81 -6.50 -18.13
N GLN A 151 -28.69 -5.23 -18.53
CA GLN A 151 -29.04 -4.78 -19.88
C GLN A 151 -28.18 -5.48 -20.95
N LEU A 152 -26.86 -5.56 -20.75
CA LEU A 152 -25.95 -6.27 -21.66
C LEU A 152 -26.31 -7.75 -21.77
N LEU A 153 -26.63 -8.40 -20.65
CA LEU A 153 -27.01 -9.80 -20.61
C LEU A 153 -28.42 -10.06 -21.15
N ASP A 154 -29.32 -9.08 -21.17
CA ASP A 154 -30.68 -9.19 -21.71
C ASP A 154 -30.75 -8.87 -23.21
N LYS A 155 -29.82 -8.04 -23.73
CA LYS A 155 -29.65 -7.71 -25.15
C LYS A 155 -29.55 -8.95 -26.05
N ASP A 156 -30.01 -8.85 -27.29
CA ASP A 156 -29.85 -9.93 -28.27
C ASP A 156 -28.36 -10.20 -28.52
N ALA A 157 -27.94 -11.45 -28.30
CA ALA A 157 -26.55 -11.86 -28.45
C ALA A 157 -26.06 -11.71 -29.90
N TYR A 158 -26.95 -11.84 -30.89
CA TYR A 158 -26.61 -11.61 -32.29
C TYR A 158 -26.34 -10.14 -32.62
N GLU A 159 -26.67 -9.21 -31.71
CA GLU A 159 -26.41 -7.77 -31.85
C GLU A 159 -25.22 -7.29 -31.02
N TYR A 160 -24.50 -8.20 -30.35
CA TYR A 160 -23.30 -7.83 -29.61
C TYR A 160 -22.24 -7.21 -30.51
N THR A 161 -21.64 -6.16 -29.99
CA THR A 161 -20.51 -5.40 -30.53
C THR A 161 -19.27 -5.66 -29.68
N LEU A 162 -18.09 -5.24 -30.16
CA LEU A 162 -16.87 -5.35 -29.37
C LEU A 162 -16.95 -4.51 -28.08
N ASP A 163 -17.56 -3.32 -28.16
CA ASP A 163 -17.80 -2.44 -27.01
C ASP A 163 -18.69 -3.11 -25.94
N ASP A 164 -19.74 -3.85 -26.33
CA ASP A 164 -20.54 -4.61 -25.36
C ASP A 164 -19.70 -5.66 -24.62
N ILE A 165 -18.77 -6.32 -25.32
CA ILE A 165 -17.88 -7.33 -24.75
C ILE A 165 -16.87 -6.67 -23.80
N GLU A 166 -16.27 -5.55 -24.20
CA GLU A 166 -15.33 -4.78 -23.37
C GLU A 166 -16.00 -4.33 -22.07
N GLN A 167 -17.23 -3.79 -22.16
CA GLN A 167 -18.01 -3.43 -20.98
C GLN A 167 -18.30 -4.63 -20.07
N MET A 168 -18.53 -5.84 -20.61
CA MET A 168 -18.67 -7.03 -19.77
C MET A 168 -17.38 -7.36 -19.01
N TYR A 169 -16.20 -7.19 -19.63
CA TYR A 169 -14.90 -7.37 -18.96
C TYR A 169 -14.68 -6.32 -17.87
N GLU A 170 -14.92 -5.04 -18.17
CA GLU A 170 -14.80 -3.96 -17.18
C GLU A 170 -15.71 -4.18 -15.98
N ILE A 171 -16.96 -4.59 -16.21
CA ILE A 171 -17.88 -4.91 -15.12
C ILE A 171 -17.40 -6.13 -14.33
N ALA A 172 -16.85 -7.16 -15.00
CA ALA A 172 -16.27 -8.29 -14.29
C ALA A 172 -15.11 -7.87 -13.38
N ASP A 173 -14.26 -6.94 -13.82
CA ASP A 173 -13.17 -6.37 -13.01
C ASP A 173 -13.72 -5.63 -11.77
N LEU A 174 -14.78 -4.83 -11.94
CA LEU A 174 -15.45 -4.15 -10.83
C LEU A 174 -16.07 -5.15 -9.83
N ILE A 175 -16.70 -6.22 -10.32
CA ILE A 175 -17.29 -7.28 -9.49
C ILE A 175 -16.21 -8.01 -8.71
N GLU A 176 -15.09 -8.36 -9.35
CA GLU A 176 -13.97 -9.02 -8.68
C GLU A 176 -13.36 -8.13 -7.61
N LYS A 177 -13.16 -6.85 -7.92
CA LYS A 177 -12.64 -5.85 -6.97
C LYS A 177 -13.55 -5.70 -5.75
N GLU A 178 -14.87 -5.66 -5.97
CA GLU A 178 -15.86 -5.70 -4.88
C GLU A 178 -15.74 -7.00 -4.08
N GLY A 179 -15.67 -8.15 -4.74
CA GLY A 179 -15.56 -9.45 -4.09
C GLY A 179 -14.31 -9.59 -3.21
N ILE A 180 -13.16 -9.05 -3.66
CA ILE A 180 -11.92 -9.02 -2.89
C ILE A 180 -12.06 -8.11 -1.67
N GLU A 181 -12.57 -6.89 -1.85
CA GLU A 181 -12.69 -5.91 -0.77
C GLU A 181 -13.72 -6.34 0.28
N SER A 182 -14.88 -6.82 -0.17
CA SER A 182 -15.97 -7.26 0.71
C SER A 182 -15.82 -8.72 1.16
N LYS A 183 -14.76 -9.42 0.74
CA LYS A 183 -14.52 -10.87 0.97
C LYS A 183 -15.69 -11.77 0.51
N ARG A 184 -16.42 -11.35 -0.52
CA ARG A 184 -17.52 -12.11 -1.12
C ARG A 184 -17.02 -13.00 -2.25
N LYS A 185 -16.82 -14.28 -1.93
CA LYS A 185 -16.34 -15.28 -2.90
C LYS A 185 -17.29 -15.49 -4.08
N ASP A 186 -18.60 -15.34 -3.85
CA ASP A 186 -19.62 -15.47 -4.88
C ASP A 186 -19.47 -14.41 -5.98
N LEU A 187 -19.06 -13.18 -5.63
CA LEU A 187 -18.74 -12.13 -6.60
C LEU A 187 -17.50 -12.48 -7.43
N ILE A 188 -16.44 -12.95 -6.77
CA ILE A 188 -15.20 -13.37 -7.44
C ILE A 188 -15.49 -14.49 -8.43
N GLU A 189 -16.19 -15.54 -8.00
CA GLU A 189 -16.57 -16.65 -8.89
C GLU A 189 -17.48 -16.21 -10.04
N TYR A 190 -18.42 -15.29 -9.77
CA TYR A 190 -19.27 -14.75 -10.81
C TYR A 190 -18.47 -13.94 -11.84
N SER A 191 -17.50 -13.14 -11.40
CA SER A 191 -16.64 -12.36 -12.31
C SER A 191 -15.92 -13.26 -13.32
N HIS A 192 -15.41 -14.41 -12.89
CA HIS A 192 -14.74 -15.38 -13.78
C HIS A 192 -15.72 -16.00 -14.78
N LYS A 193 -16.95 -16.33 -14.34
CA LYS A 193 -18.02 -16.82 -15.22
C LYS A 193 -18.43 -15.78 -16.25
N LEU A 194 -18.50 -14.51 -15.86
CA LEU A 194 -18.80 -13.40 -16.77
C LEU A 194 -17.69 -13.20 -17.81
N ARG A 195 -16.41 -13.21 -17.40
CA ARG A 195 -15.27 -13.11 -18.34
C ARG A 195 -15.25 -14.28 -19.33
N PHE A 196 -15.54 -15.49 -18.87
CA PHE A 196 -15.66 -16.65 -19.75
C PHE A 196 -16.80 -16.51 -20.75
N PHE A 197 -17.97 -16.05 -20.31
CA PHE A 197 -19.08 -15.76 -21.22
C PHE A 197 -18.74 -14.66 -22.22
N ALA A 198 -18.11 -13.57 -21.79
CA ALA A 198 -17.67 -12.49 -22.68
C ALA A 198 -16.71 -13.01 -23.76
N LEU A 199 -15.78 -13.90 -23.40
CA LEU A 199 -14.88 -14.57 -24.36
C LEU A 199 -15.65 -15.39 -25.39
N VAL A 200 -16.58 -16.24 -24.92
CA VAL A 200 -17.43 -17.06 -25.79
C VAL A 200 -18.28 -16.17 -26.71
N ALA A 201 -18.89 -15.12 -26.18
CA ALA A 201 -19.72 -14.21 -26.94
C ALA A 201 -18.92 -13.45 -28.00
N LYS A 202 -17.69 -13.06 -27.67
CA LYS A 202 -16.74 -12.46 -28.62
C LYS A 202 -16.47 -13.38 -29.80
N VAL A 203 -16.10 -14.63 -29.54
CA VAL A 203 -15.75 -15.60 -30.58
C VAL A 203 -16.96 -15.97 -31.43
N ILE A 204 -18.11 -16.25 -30.81
CA ILE A 204 -19.29 -16.81 -31.51
C ILE A 204 -20.13 -15.72 -32.19
N PHE A 205 -20.31 -14.55 -31.58
CA PHE A 205 -21.23 -13.53 -32.09
C PHE A 205 -20.53 -12.31 -32.71
N VAL A 206 -19.31 -11.97 -32.29
CA VAL A 206 -18.63 -10.73 -32.71
C VAL A 206 -17.60 -10.97 -33.81
N TYR A 207 -16.67 -11.92 -33.63
CA TYR A 207 -15.62 -12.22 -34.60
C TYR A 207 -16.13 -12.54 -36.01
N PRO A 208 -17.22 -13.32 -36.21
CA PRO A 208 -17.75 -13.56 -37.55
C PRO A 208 -18.05 -12.26 -38.28
N LYS A 209 -18.68 -11.28 -37.60
CA LYS A 209 -19.04 -10.00 -38.20
C LYS A 209 -17.81 -9.19 -38.62
N ILE A 210 -16.76 -9.19 -37.80
CA ILE A 210 -15.48 -8.52 -38.10
C ILE A 210 -14.83 -9.17 -39.34
N LEU A 211 -14.95 -10.48 -39.49
CA LEU A 211 -14.44 -11.24 -40.63
C LEU A 211 -15.37 -11.24 -41.86
N GLY A 212 -16.46 -10.46 -41.84
CA GLY A 212 -17.44 -10.41 -42.94
C GLY A 212 -18.32 -11.66 -43.08
N ARG A 213 -18.43 -12.47 -42.02
CA ARG A 213 -19.26 -13.68 -41.93
C ARG A 213 -20.50 -13.43 -41.07
N THR A 214 -21.58 -14.15 -41.34
CA THR A 214 -22.76 -14.14 -40.47
C THR A 214 -22.57 -15.19 -39.37
N PRO A 215 -22.83 -14.87 -38.08
CA PRO A 215 -22.81 -15.87 -37.01
C PRO A 215 -23.73 -17.05 -37.33
N ALA A 216 -23.26 -18.28 -37.13
CA ALA A 216 -24.02 -19.48 -37.44
C ALA A 216 -25.26 -19.57 -36.52
N GLN A 217 -26.46 -19.50 -37.10
CA GLN A 217 -27.71 -19.66 -36.36
C GLN A 217 -27.97 -21.15 -36.04
N PRO A 218 -28.61 -21.48 -34.91
CA PRO A 218 -29.01 -22.84 -34.59
C PRO A 218 -29.92 -23.38 -35.69
N LYS A 219 -29.72 -24.65 -36.07
CA LYS A 219 -30.50 -25.34 -37.11
C LYS A 219 -32.02 -25.20 -36.91
N GLN A 220 -32.49 -25.10 -35.66
CA GLN A 220 -33.91 -24.90 -35.32
C GLN A 220 -34.45 -23.50 -35.73
N GLN A 221 -33.63 -22.45 -35.69
CA GLN A 221 -34.02 -21.10 -36.13
C GLN A 221 -34.00 -20.97 -37.65
N GLN A 222 -33.07 -21.65 -38.32
CA GLN A 222 -33.02 -21.73 -39.79
C GLN A 222 -34.27 -22.41 -40.36
N GLN A 223 -34.65 -23.57 -39.80
CA GLN A 223 -35.88 -24.28 -40.19
C GLN A 223 -37.16 -23.47 -39.91
N ALA A 224 -37.19 -22.65 -38.87
CA ALA A 224 -38.33 -21.79 -38.56
C ALA A 224 -38.43 -20.58 -39.52
N GLN A 225 -37.30 -20.05 -39.99
CA GLN A 225 -37.26 -18.97 -40.99
C GLN A 225 -37.59 -19.48 -42.40
N GLU A 226 -37.13 -20.67 -42.77
CA GLU A 226 -37.51 -21.35 -44.02
C GLU A 226 -39.01 -21.65 -44.06
N LYS A 227 -39.57 -22.22 -43.00
CA LYS A 227 -41.02 -22.45 -42.88
C LYS A 227 -41.86 -21.17 -42.90
N LYS A 228 -41.32 -20.04 -42.42
CA LYS A 228 -41.99 -18.73 -42.52
C LYS A 228 -41.94 -18.16 -43.94
N LYS A 229 -40.83 -18.36 -44.67
CA LYS A 229 -40.73 -17.99 -46.09
C LYS A 229 -41.63 -18.85 -46.97
N GLU A 230 -41.70 -20.15 -46.73
CA GLU A 230 -42.60 -21.08 -47.45
C GLU A 230 -44.08 -20.79 -47.22
N ARG A 231 -44.46 -20.22 -46.07
CA ARG A 231 -45.85 -19.79 -45.77
C ARG A 231 -46.19 -18.40 -46.30
N SER A 232 -45.21 -17.67 -46.82
CA SER A 232 -45.36 -16.30 -47.34
C SER A 232 -45.28 -16.24 -48.88
N CYS A 233 -45.02 -17.37 -49.54
CA CYS A 233 -45.23 -17.59 -50.98
C CYS A 233 -46.54 -18.36 -51.18
#